data_AF-A0A0A1WTP9-F1
#
_entry.id   AF-A0A0A1WTP9-F1
#
_cell.length_a   1.000
_cell.length_b   1.000
_cell.length_c   1.000
_cell.angle_alpha   90.00
_cell.angle_beta   90.00
_cell.angle_gamma   90.00
#
_symmetry.space_group_name_H-M   'P 1'
#
loop_
_entity.id
_entity.type
_entity.pdbx_description
1 polymer ?
#
loop_
_entity_poly.entity_id
_entity_poly.type
_entity_poly.pdbx_seq_one_letter_code
_entity_poly.pdbx_strand_id
1 'polypeptide(L)'
;MPSDYYHYRRRVEPVEMAFGKQRFVIPAYSVFCGAENKSRCFKCQTQPEGDYYHNFDHNLDLCRPCMNAEIEELNNCKYERLKRSNRLRALGKYKPARWCDFFHKHYSGDLSVDKYPRTVLRLKTRVENYLQTYDTMHKWYVQY
;
A
#
# COMPACT_ATOMS: atom_id res chain seq x y z
N MET A 1 38.98 -2.06 -3.35
CA MET A 1 37.57 -2.22 -3.77
C MET A 1 36.75 -2.49 -2.52
N PRO A 2 36.15 -1.50 -1.85
CA PRO A 2 35.24 -1.80 -0.76
C PRO A 2 33.92 -2.29 -1.36
N SER A 3 33.56 -3.50 -0.96
CA SER A 3 32.33 -4.17 -1.33
C SER A 3 31.16 -3.49 -0.62
N ASP A 4 30.29 -2.81 -1.37
CA ASP A 4 29.05 -2.19 -0.89
C ASP A 4 27.98 -3.25 -0.55
N TYR A 5 28.29 -4.20 0.33
CA TYR A 5 27.26 -5.04 0.91
C TYR A 5 26.44 -4.19 1.89
N TYR A 6 25.25 -3.79 1.45
CA TYR A 6 24.22 -3.18 2.29
C TYR A 6 24.04 -4.02 3.55
N HIS A 7 24.47 -3.50 4.70
CA HIS A 7 24.17 -4.09 6.00
C HIS A 7 22.65 -4.09 6.19
N TYR A 8 22.04 -5.28 6.17
CA TYR A 8 20.62 -5.49 6.42
C TYR A 8 20.30 -5.06 7.87
N ARG A 9 19.93 -3.79 8.07
CA ARG A 9 19.36 -3.35 9.35
C ARG A 9 17.98 -3.99 9.49
N ARG A 10 17.84 -4.86 10.49
CA ARG A 10 16.55 -5.45 10.92
C ARG A 10 15.59 -4.29 11.21
N ARG A 11 14.57 -4.09 10.35
CA ARG A 11 13.63 -2.98 10.52
C ARG A 11 12.53 -3.39 11.49
N VAL A 12 12.34 -2.55 12.51
CA VAL A 12 11.27 -2.69 13.50
C VAL A 12 9.95 -2.39 12.81
N GLU A 13 8.94 -3.24 13.00
CA GLU A 13 7.57 -2.95 12.55
C GLU A 13 7.13 -1.59 13.11
N PRO A 14 6.41 -0.75 12.35
CA PRO A 14 5.86 0.48 12.87
C PRO A 14 4.79 0.13 13.91
N VAL A 15 5.18 0.14 15.19
CA VAL A 15 4.29 -0.05 16.32
C VAL A 15 3.99 1.32 16.90
N GLU A 16 2.73 1.70 16.99
CA GLU A 16 2.32 2.81 17.85
C GLU A 16 2.50 2.38 19.31
N MET A 17 3.58 2.84 19.94
CA MET A 17 3.85 2.58 21.35
C MET A 17 3.39 3.77 22.19
N ALA A 18 2.14 3.74 22.65
CA ALA A 18 1.78 4.47 23.85
C ALA A 18 2.07 3.55 25.05
N PHE A 19 2.97 3.94 25.96
CA PHE A 19 3.24 3.20 27.19
C PHE A 19 1.91 2.90 27.91
N GLY A 20 1.65 1.62 28.20
CA GLY A 20 0.42 1.15 28.86
C GLY A 20 -0.78 0.86 27.94
N LYS A 21 -0.66 0.99 26.61
CA LYS A 21 -1.72 0.63 25.65
C LYS A 21 -1.32 -0.56 24.76
N GLN A 22 -2.32 -1.28 24.27
CA GLN A 22 -2.16 -2.44 23.38
C GLN A 22 -1.40 -2.02 22.11
N ARG A 23 -0.43 -2.83 21.68
CA ARG A 23 0.32 -2.61 20.44
C ARG A 23 -0.62 -2.77 19.25
N PHE A 24 -0.73 -1.74 18.40
CA PHE A 24 -1.48 -1.82 17.14
C PHE A 24 -0.52 -2.10 15.99
N VAL A 25 -0.76 -3.21 15.26
CA VAL A 25 -0.06 -3.51 14.01
C VAL A 25 -0.77 -2.74 12.90
N ILE A 26 -0.08 -1.79 12.28
CA ILE A 26 -0.59 -1.10 11.09
C ILE A 26 -0.61 -2.13 9.95
N PRO A 27 -1.78 -2.43 9.35
CA PRO A 27 -1.86 -3.42 8.30
C PRO A 27 -1.13 -2.95 7.04
N ALA A 28 -0.54 -3.90 6.33
CA ALA A 28 0.21 -3.62 5.11
C ALA A 28 -0.65 -3.08 3.98
N TYR A 29 -1.94 -3.43 3.98
CA TYR A 29 -2.92 -2.96 3.01
C TYR A 29 -4.12 -2.42 3.78
N SER A 30 -4.60 -1.25 3.38
CA SER A 30 -5.92 -0.79 3.79
C SER A 30 -7.01 -1.55 3.04
N VAL A 31 -8.06 -1.96 3.75
CA VAL A 31 -9.19 -2.69 3.14
C VAL A 31 -10.43 -1.82 3.21
N PHE A 32 -10.94 -1.43 2.05
CA PHE A 32 -12.23 -0.75 1.94
C PHE A 32 -13.32 -1.79 1.75
N CYS A 33 -14.39 -1.66 2.52
CA CYS A 33 -15.52 -2.59 2.53
C CYS A 33 -16.80 -1.87 2.15
N GLY A 34 -17.66 -2.54 1.36
CA GLY A 34 -18.97 -2.05 1.00
C GLY A 34 -19.61 -2.90 -0.11
N ALA A 35 -20.84 -2.55 -0.50
CA ALA A 35 -21.58 -3.33 -1.50
C ALA A 35 -20.93 -3.31 -2.90
N GLU A 36 -20.40 -2.16 -3.29
CA GLU A 36 -19.82 -1.92 -4.61
C GLU A 36 -18.46 -1.26 -4.48
N ASN A 37 -17.51 -1.71 -5.30
CA ASN A 37 -16.19 -1.11 -5.36
C ASN A 37 -16.27 0.23 -6.12
N LYS A 38 -16.20 1.33 -5.36
CA LYS A 38 -16.25 2.70 -5.88
C LYS A 38 -14.87 3.27 -6.23
N SER A 39 -13.79 2.50 -6.04
CA SER A 39 -12.44 2.99 -6.33
C SER A 39 -12.27 3.30 -7.81
N ARG A 40 -11.67 4.45 -8.11
CA ARG A 40 -11.40 4.90 -9.49
C ARG A 40 -10.06 5.58 -9.56
N CYS A 41 -9.21 5.10 -10.46
CA CYS A 41 -7.90 5.69 -10.66
C CYS A 41 -8.04 7.14 -11.11
N PHE A 42 -7.48 8.10 -10.38
CA PHE A 42 -7.59 9.52 -10.71
C PHE A 42 -6.92 9.89 -12.06
N LYS A 43 -6.02 9.04 -12.58
CA LYS A 43 -5.34 9.24 -13.86
C LYS A 43 -6.08 8.67 -15.05
N CYS A 44 -6.26 7.34 -15.07
CA CYS A 44 -6.88 6.66 -16.20
C CYS A 44 -8.40 6.55 -16.08
N GLN A 45 -8.99 6.96 -14.95
CA GLN A 45 -10.43 6.92 -14.67
C GLN A 45 -11.05 5.52 -14.69
N THR A 46 -10.23 4.48 -14.83
CA THR A 46 -10.66 3.09 -14.76
C THR A 46 -10.72 2.61 -13.32
N GLN A 47 -11.59 1.65 -13.08
CA GLN A 47 -11.62 0.93 -11.82
C GLN A 47 -10.34 0.09 -11.67
N PRO A 48 -9.63 0.17 -10.53
CA PRO A 48 -8.47 -0.66 -10.29
C PRO A 48 -8.86 -2.14 -10.16
N GLU A 49 -8.07 -3.01 -10.80
CA GLU A 49 -8.18 -4.46 -10.63
C GLU A 49 -7.33 -4.93 -9.45
N GLY A 50 -7.99 -5.45 -8.41
CA GLY A 50 -7.32 -5.96 -7.21
C GLY A 50 -6.71 -4.85 -6.34
N ASP A 51 -5.42 -4.98 -6.04
CA ASP A 51 -4.68 -4.04 -5.19
C ASP A 51 -4.38 -2.73 -5.95
N TYR A 52 -4.50 -1.61 -5.25
CA TYR A 52 -4.21 -0.27 -5.76
C TYR A 52 -3.56 0.57 -4.67
N TYR A 53 -3.38 1.87 -4.91
CA TYR A 53 -2.86 2.79 -3.92
C TYR A 53 -3.84 3.92 -3.64
N HIS A 54 -4.09 4.19 -2.37
CA HIS A 54 -4.99 5.24 -1.91
C HIS A 54 -4.22 6.35 -1.19
N ASN A 55 -4.53 7.59 -1.52
CA ASN A 55 -4.02 8.76 -0.81
C ASN A 55 -5.09 9.29 0.14
N PHE A 56 -4.88 9.04 1.44
CA PHE A 56 -5.81 9.45 2.50
C PHE A 56 -5.90 10.96 2.70
N ASP A 57 -4.89 11.75 2.29
CA ASP A 57 -4.92 13.21 2.42
C ASP A 57 -5.93 13.84 1.45
N HIS A 58 -6.11 13.23 0.28
CA HIS A 58 -6.88 13.78 -0.84
C HIS A 58 -8.03 12.88 -1.30
N ASN A 59 -8.21 11.71 -0.70
CA ASN A 59 -9.16 10.67 -1.11
C ASN A 59 -9.05 10.33 -2.61
N LEU A 60 -7.82 10.14 -3.09
CA LEU A 60 -7.54 9.78 -4.49
C LEU A 60 -6.98 8.38 -4.59
N ASP A 61 -7.50 7.59 -5.54
CA ASP A 61 -6.99 6.26 -5.85
C ASP A 61 -6.09 6.29 -7.08
N LEU A 62 -5.04 5.49 -7.07
CA LEU A 62 -4.12 5.30 -8.18
C LEU A 62 -3.94 3.80 -8.44
N CYS A 63 -4.24 3.36 -9.66
CA CYS A 63 -4.07 1.95 -10.03
C CYS A 63 -2.58 1.59 -10.16
N ARG A 64 -2.25 0.29 -10.03
CA ARG A 64 -0.88 -0.21 -10.14
C ARG A 64 -0.20 0.14 -11.48
N PRO A 65 -0.84 0.01 -12.66
CA PRO A 65 -0.22 0.40 -13.92
C PRO A 65 0.19 1.88 -13.94
N CYS A 66 -0.68 2.79 -13.50
CA CYS A 66 -0.36 4.22 -13.46
C CYS A 66 0.71 4.56 -12.43
N MET A 67 0.72 3.89 -11.27
CA MET A 67 1.80 4.06 -10.29
C MET A 67 3.14 3.59 -10.86
N ASN A 68 3.17 2.43 -11.52
CA ASN A 68 4.38 1.90 -12.13
C ASN A 68 4.91 2.82 -13.24
N ALA A 69 4.02 3.33 -14.10
CA ALA A 69 4.39 4.28 -15.15
C ALA A 69 5.03 5.57 -14.58
N GLU A 70 4.51 6.09 -13.46
CA GLU A 70 5.12 7.24 -12.77
C GLU A 70 6.51 6.93 -12.21
N ILE A 71 6.66 5.76 -11.60
CA ILE A 71 7.95 5.35 -11.02
C ILE A 71 8.97 5.12 -12.13
N GLU A 72 8.58 4.47 -13.22
CA GLU A 72 9.41 4.25 -14.41
C GLU A 72 9.85 5.57 -15.03
N GLU A 73 8.91 6.51 -15.21
CA GLU A 73 9.21 7.85 -15.70
C GLU A 73 10.26 8.55 -14.82
N LEU A 74 10.12 8.46 -13.49
CA LEU A 74 11.01 9.08 -12.53
C LEU A 74 12.37 8.39 -12.40
N ASN A 75 12.45 7.11 -12.74
CA ASN A 75 13.72 6.37 -12.74
C ASN A 75 14.62 6.73 -13.92
N ASN A 76 14.08 7.37 -14.96
CA ASN A 76 14.88 7.87 -16.07
C ASN A 76 15.78 9.04 -15.64
N CYS A 77 17.06 9.00 -16.01
CA CYS A 77 18.07 10.02 -15.67
C CYS A 77 17.80 11.42 -16.25
N LYS A 78 16.74 11.59 -17.03
CA LYS A 78 16.33 12.87 -17.65
C LYS A 78 15.73 13.86 -16.65
N TYR A 79 15.30 13.38 -15.48
CA TYR A 79 14.67 14.22 -14.47
C TYR A 79 15.71 14.89 -13.56
N GLU A 80 15.53 16.21 -13.37
CA GLU A 80 16.27 16.98 -12.39
C GLU A 80 16.07 16.40 -10.98
N ARG A 81 17.17 16.26 -10.22
CA ARG A 81 17.19 15.57 -8.91
C ARG A 81 16.15 16.09 -7.93
N LEU A 82 15.97 17.42 -7.86
CA LEU A 82 15.01 18.05 -6.94
C LEU A 82 13.55 17.73 -7.33
N LYS A 83 13.22 17.87 -8.62
CA LYS A 83 11.88 17.55 -9.14
C LYS A 83 11.54 16.08 -8.95
N ARG A 84 12.51 15.20 -9.19
CA ARG A 84 12.39 13.76 -8.92
C ARG A 84 12.08 13.51 -7.46
N SER A 85 12.87 14.06 -6.54
CA SER A 85 12.65 13.90 -5.09
C SER A 85 11.26 14.36 -4.64
N ASN A 86 10.81 15.52 -5.11
CA ASN A 86 9.49 16.07 -4.77
C ASN A 86 8.35 15.17 -5.26
N ARG A 87 8.41 14.69 -6.50
CA ARG A 87 7.37 13.83 -7.08
C ARG A 87 7.35 12.45 -6.42
N LEU A 88 8.52 11.89 -6.14
CA LEU A 88 8.65 10.65 -5.38
C LEU A 88 8.06 10.78 -3.96
N ARG A 89 8.28 11.91 -3.28
CA ARG A 89 7.65 12.19 -1.98
C ARG A 89 6.12 12.27 -2.08
N ALA A 90 5.60 12.89 -3.14
CA ALA A 90 4.16 12.96 -3.38
C ALA A 90 3.56 11.57 -3.65
N LEU A 91 4.24 10.73 -4.43
CA LEU A 91 3.83 9.34 -4.67
C LEU A 91 3.91 8.49 -3.39
N GLY A 92 4.89 8.74 -2.51
CA GLY A 92 5.02 8.05 -1.21
C GLY A 92 3.86 8.26 -0.22
N LYS A 93 2.99 9.25 -0.49
CA LYS A 93 1.74 9.45 0.27
C LYS A 93 0.66 8.43 -0.07
N TYR A 94 0.69 7.87 -1.27
CA TYR A 94 -0.22 6.82 -1.67
C TYR A 94 0.16 5.52 -0.94
N LYS A 95 -0.79 4.96 -0.21
CA LYS A 95 -0.61 3.72 0.55
C LYS A 95 -1.35 2.57 -0.12
N PRO A 96 -0.79 1.35 -0.09
CA PRO A 96 -1.46 0.18 -0.63
C PRO A 96 -2.85 -0.01 -0.02
N ALA A 97 -3.81 -0.27 -0.89
CA ALA A 97 -5.22 -0.39 -0.60
C ALA A 97 -5.84 -1.49 -1.46
N ARG A 98 -6.95 -2.04 -0.99
CA ARG A 98 -7.75 -3.01 -1.74
C ARG A 98 -9.20 -2.97 -1.34
N TRP A 99 -10.03 -3.46 -2.25
CA TRP A 99 -11.43 -3.71 -1.97
C TRP A 99 -11.62 -5.03 -1.21
N CYS A 100 -12.69 -5.19 -0.44
CA CYS A 100 -12.95 -6.37 0.40
C CYS A 100 -13.31 -7.65 -0.36
N ASP A 101 -13.46 -7.57 -1.69
CA ASP A 101 -13.88 -8.69 -2.54
C ASP A 101 -12.95 -9.90 -2.48
N PHE A 102 -11.68 -9.75 -2.13
CA PHE A 102 -10.75 -10.87 -1.99
C PHE A 102 -11.16 -11.83 -0.88
N PHE A 103 -11.94 -11.39 0.11
CA PHE A 103 -12.30 -12.20 1.28
C PHE A 103 -13.80 -12.50 1.37
N HIS A 104 -14.67 -11.56 1.06
CA HIS A 104 -16.12 -11.78 1.10
C HIS A 104 -16.83 -11.20 -0.11
N LYS A 105 -18.05 -11.66 -0.36
CA LYS A 105 -18.91 -11.15 -1.43
C LYS A 105 -20.10 -10.44 -0.81
N HIS A 106 -20.34 -9.20 -1.23
CA HIS A 106 -21.57 -8.48 -0.92
C HIS A 106 -22.69 -8.89 -1.88
N TYR A 107 -23.92 -8.98 -1.36
CA TYR A 107 -25.11 -9.27 -2.16
C TYR A 107 -26.01 -8.04 -2.31
N SER A 108 -26.37 -7.42 -1.17
CA SER A 108 -27.13 -6.18 -1.13
C SER A 108 -26.85 -5.46 0.19
N GLY A 109 -26.58 -4.15 0.11
CA GLY A 109 -26.21 -3.35 1.28
C GLY A 109 -25.04 -3.96 2.06
N ASP A 110 -25.22 -4.12 3.36
CA ASP A 110 -24.20 -4.63 4.28
C ASP A 110 -24.17 -6.16 4.38
N LEU A 111 -25.03 -6.87 3.64
CA LEU A 111 -25.04 -8.33 3.63
C LEU A 111 -23.84 -8.87 2.85
N SER A 112 -22.89 -9.48 3.56
CA SER A 112 -21.71 -10.12 3.00
C SER A 112 -21.61 -11.60 3.40
N VAL A 113 -21.16 -12.45 2.48
CA VAL A 113 -20.79 -13.85 2.77
C VAL A 113 -19.29 -14.04 2.58
N ASP A 114 -18.63 -14.54 3.62
CA ASP A 114 -17.20 -14.84 3.60
C ASP A 114 -16.92 -15.97 2.60
N LYS A 115 -15.99 -15.73 1.66
CA LYS A 115 -15.51 -16.73 0.70
C LYS A 115 -14.61 -17.77 1.37
N TYR A 116 -13.92 -17.35 2.43
CA TYR A 116 -12.96 -18.17 3.17
C TYR A 116 -13.17 -18.02 4.67
N PRO A 117 -12.73 -19.00 5.49
CA PRO A 117 -12.72 -18.85 6.93
C PRO A 117 -11.85 -17.66 7.39
N ARG A 118 -12.24 -17.02 8.50
CA ARG A 118 -11.48 -15.90 9.10
C ARG A 118 -10.03 -16.25 9.45
N THR A 119 -9.72 -17.52 9.69
CA THR A 119 -8.34 -18.00 9.91
C THR A 119 -7.46 -17.75 8.70
N VAL A 120 -7.99 -17.93 7.48
CA VAL A 120 -7.29 -17.67 6.22
C VAL A 120 -7.02 -16.18 6.05
N LEU A 121 -8.00 -15.32 6.35
CA LEU A 121 -7.81 -13.86 6.33
C LEU A 121 -6.69 -13.44 7.29
N ARG A 122 -6.73 -13.91 8.54
CA ARG A 122 -5.70 -13.60 9.55
C ARG A 122 -4.32 -14.05 9.09
N LEU A 123 -4.21 -15.24 8.49
CA LEU A 123 -2.94 -15.73 7.95
C LEU A 123 -2.45 -14.86 6.79
N LYS A 124 -3.32 -14.54 5.84
CA LYS A 124 -3.00 -13.65 4.70
C LYS A 124 -2.50 -12.29 5.20
N THR A 125 -3.23 -11.63 6.08
CA THR A 125 -2.83 -10.34 6.65
C THR A 125 -1.50 -10.43 7.39
N ARG A 126 -1.27 -11.51 8.16
CA ARG A 126 0.02 -11.71 8.85
C ARG A 126 1.17 -11.85 7.87
N VAL A 127 1.01 -12.66 6.82
CA VAL A 127 2.03 -12.86 5.78
C VAL A 127 2.29 -11.56 5.03
N GLU A 128 1.26 -10.81 4.66
CA GLU A 128 1.40 -9.53 3.95
C GLU A 128 2.08 -8.48 4.81
N ASN A 129 1.72 -8.37 6.10
CA ASN A 129 2.39 -7.48 7.05
C ASN A 129 3.87 -7.84 7.17
N TYR A 130 4.18 -9.12 7.30
CA TYR A 130 5.56 -9.60 7.33
C TYR A 130 6.31 -9.24 6.04
N LEU A 131 5.75 -9.55 4.86
CA LEU A 131 6.38 -9.26 3.57
C LEU A 131 6.58 -7.77 3.31
N GLN A 132 5.66 -6.91 3.77
CA GLN A 132 5.80 -5.46 3.66
C GLN A 132 7.04 -4.95 4.41
N THR A 133 7.49 -5.63 5.47
CA THR A 133 8.74 -5.27 6.13
C THR A 133 9.96 -5.43 5.22
N TYR A 134 9.89 -6.30 4.22
CA TYR A 134 10.94 -6.55 3.22
C TYR A 134 10.77 -5.72 1.95
N ASP A 135 9.56 -5.24 1.66
CA ASP A 135 9.31 -4.41 0.49
C ASP A 135 10.05 -3.07 0.61
N THR A 136 11.13 -2.95 -0.16
CA THR A 136 12.01 -1.77 -0.18
C THR A 136 11.43 -0.65 -1.03
N MET A 137 10.52 -0.93 -1.97
CA MET A 137 9.94 0.09 -2.87
C MET A 137 9.18 1.17 -2.10
N HIS A 138 8.52 0.83 -0.99
CA HIS A 138 7.79 1.79 -0.15
C HIS A 138 8.70 2.61 0.79
N LYS A 139 9.98 2.24 0.94
CA LYS A 139 10.90 2.83 1.93
C LYS A 139 11.89 3.85 1.35
N TRP A 140 11.97 3.99 0.03
CA TRP A 140 12.76 5.05 -0.61
C TRP A 140 12.10 6.44 -0.56
N TYR A 141 10.82 6.52 -0.15
CA TYR A 141 10.02 7.74 -0.30
C TYR A 141 9.79 8.56 0.97
N VAL A 142 10.14 8.02 2.14
CA VAL A 142 10.04 8.76 3.41
C VAL A 142 11.21 8.34 4.30
N GLN A 143 12.38 8.93 4.05
CA GLN A 143 13.34 9.14 5.13
C GLN A 143 13.13 10.57 5.60
N TYR A 144 12.66 10.71 6.83
CA TYR A 144 12.80 11.94 7.61
C TYR A 144 14.28 12.22 7.84
#